data_AF-A0AAU4TF62-F1
#
_entry.id   AF-A0AAU4TF62-F1
#
_cell.length_a   1.000
_cell.length_b   1.000
_cell.length_c   1.000
_cell.angle_alpha   90.00
_cell.angle_beta   90.00
_cell.angle_gamma   90.00
#
_symmetry.space_group_name_H-M   'P 1'
#
loop_
_entity.id
_entity.type
_entity.pdbx_description
1 polymer ?
#
loop_
_entity_poly.entity_id
_entity_poly.type
_entity_poly.pdbx_seq_one_letter_code
_entity_poly.pdbx_strand_id
1 'polypeptide(L)'
;MRVRQTALTTDLSGRTRDLSGRTRIPAHARTRDADLVRSRNAGTREQTGGLSDGGPADLLAVCHTHGSGSGRELTADVGRTPTLHSKFDSAEAADREVAHGAGAGRTP
;
A
#
# COMPACT_ATOMS: atom_id res chain seq x y z
N MET A 1 16.78 21.07 -28.26
CA MET A 1 15.63 20.68 -27.43
C MET A 1 15.96 19.34 -26.76
N ARG A 2 16.42 19.32 -25.49
CA ARG A 2 16.80 18.08 -24.80
C ARG A 2 15.59 17.54 -24.04
N VAL A 3 15.00 16.46 -24.54
CA VAL A 3 13.96 15.72 -23.83
C VAL A 3 14.64 15.00 -22.67
N ARG A 4 14.39 15.46 -21.43
CA ARG A 4 14.82 14.73 -20.22
C ARG A 4 13.92 13.50 -20.08
N GLN A 5 14.34 12.36 -20.63
CA GLN A 5 13.75 11.06 -20.28
C GLN A 5 14.01 10.83 -18.79
N THR A 6 12.93 10.90 -18.00
CA THR A 6 12.99 10.56 -16.59
C THR A 6 13.03 9.03 -16.54
N ALA A 7 14.18 8.45 -16.22
CA ALA A 7 14.29 7.00 -16.05
C ALA A 7 13.45 6.60 -14.84
N LEU A 8 12.43 5.78 -15.07
CA LEU A 8 11.56 5.22 -14.07
C LEU A 8 11.96 3.75 -13.88
N THR A 9 12.12 3.33 -12.63
CA THR A 9 12.42 1.94 -12.30
C THR A 9 11.19 1.31 -11.66
N THR A 10 10.64 0.28 -12.28
CA THR A 10 9.55 -0.53 -11.70
C THR A 10 10.16 -1.77 -11.06
N ASP A 11 9.93 -1.97 -9.76
CA ASP A 11 10.41 -3.19 -9.08
C ASP A 11 9.40 -4.35 -9.23
N LEU A 12 9.80 -5.56 -8.79
CA LEU A 12 9.00 -6.79 -8.90
C LEU A 12 7.65 -6.72 -8.16
N SER A 13 7.48 -5.78 -7.23
CA SER A 13 6.23 -5.43 -6.58
C SER A 13 5.36 -4.46 -7.38
N GLY A 14 5.75 -4.08 -8.61
CA GLY A 14 5.04 -3.15 -9.48
C GLY A 14 5.16 -1.67 -9.10
N ARG A 15 5.91 -1.35 -8.04
CA ARG A 15 6.13 0.05 -7.62
C ARG A 15 7.09 0.75 -8.57
N THR A 16 6.67 1.93 -9.03
CA THR A 16 7.50 2.78 -9.88
C THR A 16 8.24 3.81 -9.02
N ARG A 17 9.58 3.80 -9.05
CA ARG A 17 10.41 4.82 -8.39
C ARG A 17 11.05 5.74 -9.41
N ASP A 18 11.11 7.03 -9.07
CA ASP A 18 11.98 7.96 -9.81
C ASP A 18 13.43 7.88 -9.30
N LEU A 19 14.33 8.59 -9.99
CA LEU A 19 15.77 8.62 -9.68
C LEU A 19 16.10 9.15 -8.26
N SER A 20 15.15 9.80 -7.57
CA SER A 20 15.30 10.21 -6.17
C SER A 20 14.89 9.12 -5.17
N GLY A 21 14.46 7.95 -5.65
CA GLY A 21 13.98 6.84 -4.84
C GLY A 21 12.53 6.99 -4.38
N ARG A 22 11.84 8.08 -4.75
CA ARG A 22 10.43 8.29 -4.39
C ARG A 22 9.51 7.41 -5.22
N THR A 23 8.58 6.74 -4.55
CA THR A 23 7.49 6.04 -5.22
C THR A 23 6.62 7.06 -5.95
N ARG A 24 6.56 6.94 -7.28
CA ARG A 24 5.61 7.65 -8.12
C ARG A 24 4.26 6.95 -8.02
N ILE A 25 3.34 7.54 -7.28
CA ILE A 25 1.95 7.09 -7.28
C ILE A 25 1.23 7.79 -8.44
N PRO A 26 0.55 7.06 -9.35
CA PRO A 26 -0.31 7.66 -10.36
C PRO A 26 -1.43 8.51 -9.75
N ALA A 27 -1.81 9.62 -10.38
CA ALA A 27 -2.83 10.52 -9.84
C ALA A 27 -4.18 9.81 -9.59
N HIS A 28 -4.58 8.88 -10.46
CA HIS A 28 -5.82 8.11 -10.30
C HIS A 28 -5.78 7.18 -9.09
N ALA A 29 -4.63 6.55 -8.79
CA ALA A 29 -4.45 5.72 -7.60
C ALA A 29 -4.45 6.59 -6.33
N ARG A 30 -3.84 7.79 -6.37
CA ARG A 30 -3.86 8.72 -5.22
C ARG A 30 -5.27 9.07 -4.77
N THR A 31 -6.18 9.36 -5.69
CA THR A 31 -7.55 9.76 -5.33
C THR A 31 -8.38 8.58 -4.83
N ARG A 32 -8.25 7.39 -5.44
CA ARG A 32 -8.99 6.19 -5.01
C ARG A 32 -8.52 5.68 -3.65
N ASP A 33 -7.21 5.70 -3.43
CA ASP A 33 -6.61 5.13 -2.21
C ASP A 33 -6.58 6.11 -1.04
N ALA A 34 -6.88 7.40 -1.27
CA ALA A 34 -6.81 8.46 -0.26
C ALA A 34 -7.71 8.20 0.95
N ASP A 35 -8.86 7.56 0.74
CA ASP A 35 -9.83 7.28 1.80
C ASP A 35 -9.62 5.92 2.47
N LEU A 36 -8.70 5.07 1.99
CA LEU A 36 -8.43 3.76 2.57
C LEU A 36 -7.77 3.84 3.95
N VAL A 37 -7.08 4.95 4.24
CA VAL A 37 -6.40 5.18 5.53
C VAL A 37 -6.82 6.52 6.10
N ARG A 38 -7.30 6.48 7.34
CA ARG A 38 -7.62 7.66 8.13
C ARG A 38 -6.89 7.62 9.47
N SER A 39 -6.01 8.61 9.69
CA SER A 39 -5.36 8.81 10.99
C SER A 39 -6.26 9.64 11.91
N ARG A 40 -6.41 9.20 13.16
CA ARG A 40 -7.00 10.02 14.22
C ARG A 40 -5.94 10.74 15.04
N ASN A 41 -4.75 10.17 15.14
CA ASN A 41 -3.59 10.66 15.87
C ASN A 41 -2.32 10.37 15.07
N ALA A 42 -1.21 11.04 15.41
CA ALA A 42 0.11 10.68 14.89
C ALA A 42 0.47 9.25 15.31
N GLY A 43 1.21 8.53 14.47
CA GLY A 43 1.59 7.15 14.73
C GLY A 43 2.47 6.56 13.64
N THR A 44 2.86 5.31 13.86
CA THR A 44 3.74 4.57 12.95
C THR A 44 2.93 3.44 12.27
N ARG A 45 3.23 3.11 11.02
CA ARG A 45 2.56 2.07 10.24
C ARG A 45 3.55 1.35 9.34
N GLU A 46 3.46 0.02 9.33
CA GLU A 46 3.98 -0.80 8.23
C GLU A 46 2.87 -1.31 7.35
N GLN A 47 3.16 -1.36 6.06
CA GLN A 47 2.34 -2.09 5.12
C GLN A 47 3.19 -2.73 4.03
N THR A 48 2.84 -3.94 3.66
CA THR A 48 3.44 -4.66 2.55
C THR A 48 2.41 -5.55 1.87
N GLY A 49 2.61 -5.84 0.58
CA GLY A 49 1.82 -6.81 -0.18
C GLY A 49 0.37 -6.45 -0.49
N GLY A 50 -0.15 -5.28 -0.07
CA GLY A 50 -1.53 -4.87 -0.35
C GLY A 50 -1.76 -4.45 -1.80
N LEU A 51 -2.94 -4.80 -2.33
CA LEU A 51 -3.41 -4.38 -3.66
C LEU A 51 -4.64 -3.48 -3.54
N SER A 52 -4.79 -2.57 -4.51
CA SER A 52 -5.97 -1.75 -4.76
C SER A 52 -6.26 -1.78 -6.26
N ASP A 53 -7.50 -2.13 -6.64
CA ASP A 53 -7.91 -2.33 -8.04
C ASP A 53 -6.96 -3.26 -8.84
N GLY A 54 -6.41 -4.28 -8.19
CA GLY A 54 -5.47 -5.24 -8.80
C GLY A 54 -4.03 -4.72 -8.99
N GLY A 55 -3.73 -3.49 -8.55
CA GLY A 55 -2.37 -2.92 -8.55
C GLY A 55 -1.79 -2.77 -7.15
N PRO A 56 -0.46 -2.67 -6.99
CA PRO A 56 0.19 -2.51 -5.70
C PRO A 56 -0.17 -1.17 -5.03
N ALA A 57 -0.59 -1.23 -3.77
CA ALA A 57 -0.93 -0.05 -2.98
C ALA A 57 0.26 0.38 -2.08
N ASP A 58 0.59 1.67 -2.12
CA ASP A 58 1.56 2.32 -1.22
C ASP A 58 0.89 3.45 -0.43
N LEU A 59 0.18 3.08 0.64
CA LEU A 59 -0.70 4.00 1.38
C LEU A 59 0.09 4.97 2.27
N LEU A 60 1.35 4.68 2.61
CA LEU A 60 2.22 5.67 3.28
C LEU A 60 2.54 6.82 2.31
N ALA A 61 2.90 6.48 1.08
CA ALA A 61 3.14 7.50 0.04
C ALA A 61 1.84 8.22 -0.36
N VAL A 62 0.68 7.55 -0.37
CA VAL A 62 -0.62 8.21 -0.58
C VAL A 62 -0.93 9.17 0.56
N CYS A 63 -0.77 8.76 1.82
CA CYS A 63 -1.01 9.61 2.99
C CYS A 63 -0.15 10.89 2.97
N HIS A 64 1.14 10.77 2.64
CA HIS A 64 2.07 11.91 2.57
C HIS A 64 1.76 12.84 1.37
N THR A 65 1.22 12.32 0.26
CA THR A 65 0.91 13.14 -0.93
C THR A 65 -0.48 13.76 -0.88
N HIS A 66 -1.43 13.13 -0.17
CA HIS A 66 -2.82 13.57 -0.10
C HIS A 66 -3.15 14.32 1.21
N GLY A 67 -2.23 14.36 2.19
CA GLY A 67 -2.40 15.14 3.42
C GLY A 67 -3.75 14.87 4.08
N SER A 68 -4.01 13.60 4.42
CA SER A 68 -5.30 13.09 4.90
C SER A 68 -5.77 13.81 6.18
N GLY A 69 -6.35 15.01 6.03
CA GLY A 69 -7.24 15.78 6.94
C GLY A 69 -6.80 16.04 8.40
N SER A 70 -5.78 15.37 8.87
CA SER A 70 -5.18 15.44 10.19
C SER A 70 -3.75 15.86 9.90
N GLY A 71 -3.36 17.09 10.24
CA GLY A 71 -1.98 17.57 10.08
C GLY A 71 -0.96 16.84 10.97
N ARG A 72 -1.17 15.54 11.20
CA ARG A 72 -0.44 14.67 12.11
C ARG A 72 0.08 13.49 11.30
N GLU A 73 1.39 13.50 11.10
CA GLU A 73 2.16 12.59 10.26
C GLU A 73 1.96 11.10 10.64
N LEU A 74 1.84 10.24 9.63
CA LEU A 74 2.06 8.79 9.76
C LEU A 74 3.46 8.47 9.24
N THR A 75 4.28 7.80 10.05
CA THR A 75 5.64 7.39 9.66
C THR A 75 5.74 5.88 9.45
N ALA A 76 6.74 5.41 8.71
CA ALA A 76 7.05 3.98 8.62
C ALA A 76 7.42 3.40 10.00
N ASP A 77 7.15 2.11 10.25
CA ASP A 77 7.33 1.36 11.52
C ASP A 77 7.99 -0.05 11.42
N VAL A 78 9.27 -0.22 11.16
CA VAL A 78 9.83 -1.60 11.07
C VAL A 78 9.99 -2.32 12.43
N GLY A 79 9.43 -1.77 13.52
CA GLY A 79 9.86 -2.07 14.89
C GLY A 79 9.35 -3.37 15.50
N ARG A 80 8.26 -3.96 14.98
CA ARG A 80 7.64 -5.15 15.60
C ARG A 80 7.35 -6.24 14.60
N THR A 81 8.06 -7.37 14.74
CA THR A 81 7.75 -8.59 14.00
C THR A 81 6.64 -9.38 14.70
N PRO A 82 5.51 -9.69 14.03
CA PRO A 82 4.47 -10.56 14.58
C PRO A 82 5.02 -11.96 14.88
N THR A 83 4.88 -12.43 16.11
CA THR A 83 5.41 -13.74 16.53
C THR A 83 4.40 -14.89 16.39
N LEU A 84 3.11 -14.59 16.36
CA LEU A 84 2.03 -15.57 16.22
C LEU A 84 1.33 -15.39 14.87
N HIS A 85 1.89 -15.99 13.83
CA HIS A 85 1.26 -16.07 12.51
C HIS A 85 1.73 -17.36 11.81
N SER A 86 0.85 -17.94 10.99
CA SER A 86 1.27 -18.83 9.90
C SER A 86 1.76 -17.99 8.73
N LYS A 87 2.39 -18.62 7.72
CA LYS A 87 2.84 -17.93 6.50
C LYS A 87 1.78 -16.96 5.95
N PHE A 88 2.22 -15.77 5.54
CA PHE A 88 1.40 -14.82 4.78
C PHE A 88 1.41 -15.22 3.30
N ASP A 89 0.22 -15.39 2.73
CA ASP A 89 0.03 -15.58 1.30
C ASP A 89 -0.07 -14.23 0.57
N SER A 90 -0.06 -14.27 -0.77
CA SER A 90 -0.23 -13.09 -1.60
C SER A 90 -1.65 -12.53 -1.52
N ALA A 91 -1.81 -11.23 -1.77
CA ALA A 91 -3.11 -10.58 -1.79
C ALA A 91 -4.06 -11.17 -2.85
N GLU A 92 -3.55 -11.61 -3.99
CA GLU A 92 -4.34 -12.26 -5.05
C GLU A 92 -4.86 -13.63 -4.62
N ALA A 93 -4.06 -14.40 -3.88
CA ALA A 93 -4.49 -15.68 -3.32
C ALA A 93 -5.59 -15.44 -2.26
N ALA A 94 -5.35 -14.47 -1.38
CA ALA A 94 -6.31 -14.07 -0.36
C ALA A 94 -7.64 -13.60 -0.96
N ASP A 95 -7.64 -12.79 -2.02
CA ASP A 95 -8.87 -12.32 -2.70
C ASP A 95 -9.77 -13.49 -3.11
N ARG A 96 -9.18 -14.53 -3.71
CA ARG A 96 -9.92 -15.72 -4.13
C ARG A 96 -10.35 -16.59 -2.95
N GLU A 97 -9.42 -16.95 -2.06
CA GLU A 97 -9.67 -17.94 -1.02
C GLU A 97 -10.56 -17.40 0.10
N VAL A 98 -10.36 -16.15 0.52
CA VAL A 98 -11.18 -15.51 1.57
C VAL A 98 -12.61 -15.30 1.08
N ALA A 99 -12.81 -14.90 -0.18
CA ALA A 99 -14.15 -14.74 -0.75
C ALA A 99 -14.98 -16.04 -0.73
N HIS A 100 -14.32 -17.19 -0.83
CA HIS A 100 -15.00 -18.50 -0.75
C HIS A 100 -15.14 -19.03 0.68
N GLY A 101 -14.14 -18.82 1.54
CA GLY A 101 -14.05 -19.47 2.84
C GLY A 101 -14.50 -18.63 4.05
N ALA A 102 -14.58 -17.31 3.93
CA ALA A 102 -14.92 -16.44 5.06
C ALA A 102 -16.43 -16.32 5.31
N GLY A 103 -16.82 -16.29 6.58
CA GLY A 103 -18.20 -16.10 7.03
C GLY A 103 -18.82 -17.32 7.71
N ALA A 104 -19.98 -17.12 8.33
CA ALA A 104 -20.72 -18.19 9.01
C ALA A 104 -21.21 -19.25 8.00
N GLY A 105 -21.20 -20.53 8.41
CA GLY A 105 -21.68 -21.64 7.58
C GLY A 105 -20.76 -22.03 6.41
N ARG A 106 -19.51 -21.57 6.41
CA ARG A 106 -18.48 -21.92 5.42
C ARG A 106 -17.53 -23.03 5.87
N THR A 107 -17.66 -23.47 7.12
CA THR A 107 -16.97 -24.66 7.64
C THR A 107 -17.71 -25.92 7.19
N PRO A 108 -17.00 -27.02 6.85
CA PRO A 108 -17.62 -28.31 6.57
C PRO A 108 -18.45 -28.83 7.76
#